data_AF-A0AAD7E481-F1
#
_entry.id   AF-A0AAD7E481-F1
#
_cell.length_a   1.000
_cell.length_b   1.000
_cell.length_c   1.000
_cell.angle_alpha   90.00
_cell.angle_beta   90.00
_cell.angle_gamma   90.00
#
_symmetry.space_group_name_H-M   'P 1'
#
loop_
_entity.id
_entity.type
_entity.pdbx_description
1 polymer ?
#
loop_
_entity_poly.entity_id
_entity_poly.type
_entity_poly.pdbx_seq_one_letter_code
_entity_poly.pdbx_strand_id
1 'polypeptide(L)'
;MEAKLREGQCRDALASLRMRLHAKRHLLSFRNAHVAGQKKATRAQGLIERIGARVDAAAAKYRRAREALIALRGRERCAAFPELKAADIQLDEEREADARARKKLGNIGGKSSRREREGPALSSRERHLSWIWTEGGGPAQNEQDLHESVRVEWSKAKARKDRWVEEVQLLREEMKRVLRFLRWRTLWWETRRGARRDSTERGIQAGLDAYAARQAAETADMRSPCEK
;
A
#
# COMPACT_ATOMS: atom_id res chain seq x y z
N MET A 1 -19.10 -21.30 -19.63
CA MET A 1 -18.96 -19.91 -19.16
C MET A 1 -17.67 -19.67 -18.38
N GLU A 2 -17.25 -20.58 -17.51
CA GLU A 2 -16.04 -20.42 -16.68
C GLU A 2 -14.76 -20.09 -17.45
N ALA A 3 -14.53 -20.72 -18.61
CA ALA A 3 -13.31 -20.44 -19.38
C ALA A 3 -13.20 -18.98 -19.86
N LYS A 4 -14.31 -18.34 -20.26
CA LYS A 4 -14.33 -16.91 -20.64
C LYS A 4 -14.01 -16.01 -19.45
N LEU A 5 -14.48 -16.39 -18.25
CA LEU A 5 -14.13 -15.68 -17.02
C LEU A 5 -12.63 -15.76 -16.74
N ARG A 6 -12.01 -16.94 -16.88
CA ARG A 6 -10.56 -17.12 -16.69
C ARG A 6 -9.75 -16.31 -17.71
N GLU A 7 -10.18 -16.22 -18.96
CA GLU A 7 -9.56 -15.35 -19.97
C GLU A 7 -9.58 -13.87 -19.54
N GLY A 8 -10.72 -13.39 -19.06
CA GLY A 8 -10.85 -12.05 -18.48
C GLY A 8 -9.90 -11.85 -17.30
N GLN A 9 -9.87 -12.80 -16.36
CA GLN A 9 -8.95 -12.75 -15.21
C GLN A 9 -7.47 -12.68 -15.63
N CYS A 10 -7.07 -13.42 -16.67
CA CYS A 10 -5.71 -13.37 -17.20
C CYS A 10 -5.39 -11.99 -17.79
N ARG A 11 -6.30 -11.41 -18.60
CA ARG A 11 -6.13 -10.08 -19.19
C ARG A 11 -6.04 -8.99 -18.12
N ASP A 12 -6.93 -9.03 -17.13
CA ASP A 12 -6.95 -8.06 -16.02
C ASP A 12 -5.69 -8.17 -15.15
N ALA A 13 -5.23 -9.41 -14.90
CA ALA A 13 -4.00 -9.64 -14.14
C ALA A 13 -2.77 -9.12 -14.90
N LEU A 14 -2.70 -9.32 -16.22
CA LEU A 14 -1.63 -8.77 -17.07
C LEU A 14 -1.65 -7.24 -17.13
N ALA A 15 -2.82 -6.63 -17.31
CA ALA A 15 -2.95 -5.17 -17.28
C ALA A 15 -2.52 -4.59 -15.93
N SER A 16 -2.95 -5.22 -14.83
CA SER A 16 -2.52 -4.85 -13.48
C SER A 16 -1.02 -5.02 -13.28
N LEU A 17 -0.42 -6.08 -13.83
CA LEU A 17 1.01 -6.36 -13.74
C LEU A 17 1.82 -5.28 -14.48
N ARG A 18 1.45 -4.97 -15.72
CA ARG A 18 2.06 -3.92 -16.55
C ARG A 18 2.04 -2.56 -15.86
N MET A 19 0.87 -2.12 -15.42
CA MET A 19 0.70 -0.84 -14.72
C MET A 19 1.61 -0.75 -13.49
N ARG A 20 1.73 -1.83 -12.71
CA ARG A 20 2.58 -1.85 -11.51
C ARG A 20 4.07 -1.87 -11.85
N LEU A 21 4.48 -2.59 -12.89
CA LEU A 21 5.86 -2.61 -13.36
C LEU A 21 6.31 -1.23 -13.87
N HIS A 22 5.44 -0.54 -14.62
CA HIS A 22 5.69 0.84 -15.04
C HIS A 22 5.84 1.78 -13.85
N ALA A 23 4.92 1.73 -12.88
CA ALA A 23 5.03 2.53 -11.66
C ALA A 23 6.31 2.22 -10.87
N LYS A 24 6.69 0.95 -10.76
CA LYS A 24 7.92 0.51 -10.09
C LYS A 24 9.16 1.07 -10.77
N ARG A 25 9.24 0.98 -12.10
CA ARG A 25 10.31 1.55 -12.92
C ARG A 25 10.46 3.05 -12.69
N HIS A 26 9.35 3.79 -12.80
CA HIS A 26 9.37 5.23 -12.56
C HIS A 26 9.88 5.57 -11.15
N LEU A 27 9.47 4.83 -10.12
CA LEU A 27 9.93 5.07 -8.75
C LEU A 27 11.41 4.72 -8.53
N LEU A 28 11.92 3.69 -9.19
CA LEU A 28 13.34 3.35 -9.17
C LEU A 28 14.18 4.46 -9.80
N SER A 29 13.80 4.90 -11.00
CA SER A 29 14.42 6.05 -11.67
C SER A 29 14.37 7.31 -10.82
N PHE A 30 13.19 7.65 -10.27
CA PHE A 30 13.00 8.81 -9.39
C PHE A 30 13.86 8.72 -8.12
N ARG A 31 13.90 7.55 -7.47
CA ARG A 31 14.75 7.33 -6.28
C ARG A 31 16.21 7.56 -6.63
N ASN A 32 16.68 6.95 -7.71
CA ASN A 32 18.08 7.02 -8.12
C ASN A 32 18.51 8.46 -8.49
N ALA A 33 17.61 9.25 -9.07
CA ALA A 33 17.89 10.63 -9.47
C ALA A 33 17.74 11.66 -8.34
N HIS A 34 16.76 11.50 -7.44
CA HIS A 34 16.32 12.58 -6.55
C HIS A 34 16.42 12.25 -5.05
N VAL A 35 16.55 10.98 -4.66
CA VAL A 35 16.51 10.60 -3.24
C VAL A 35 17.93 10.47 -2.68
N ALA A 36 18.31 11.44 -1.86
CA ALA A 36 19.55 11.42 -1.08
C ALA A 36 19.28 11.34 0.43
N GLY A 37 20.22 10.74 1.16
CA GLY A 37 20.17 10.59 2.62
C GLY A 37 19.36 9.37 3.11
N GLN A 38 19.76 8.83 4.27
CA GLN A 38 19.25 7.53 4.76
C GLN A 38 17.74 7.50 4.99
N LYS A 39 17.17 8.49 5.71
CA LYS A 39 15.72 8.51 6.03
C LYS A 39 14.83 8.56 4.79
N LYS A 40 15.23 9.31 3.76
CA LYS A 40 14.46 9.41 2.50
C LYS A 40 14.63 8.15 1.66
N ALA A 41 15.84 7.59 1.64
CA ALA A 41 16.13 6.33 0.96
C ALA A 41 15.31 5.16 1.54
N THR A 42 15.23 5.02 2.86
CA THR A 42 14.42 3.95 3.49
C THR A 42 12.93 4.09 3.19
N ARG A 43 12.39 5.32 3.21
CA ARG A 43 10.99 5.57 2.83
C ARG A 43 10.71 5.24 1.36
N ALA A 44 11.60 5.66 0.45
CA ALA A 44 11.47 5.36 -0.97
C ALA A 44 11.56 3.84 -1.22
N GLN A 45 12.49 3.17 -0.53
CA GLN A 45 12.65 1.72 -0.59
C GLN A 45 11.38 0.99 -0.13
N GLY A 46 10.79 1.38 1.01
CA GLY A 46 9.54 0.79 1.48
C GLY A 46 8.34 1.06 0.55
N LEU A 47 8.36 2.12 -0.27
CA LEU A 47 7.37 2.31 -1.33
C LEU A 47 7.58 1.35 -2.50
N ILE A 48 8.83 1.18 -2.93
CA ILE A 48 9.22 0.25 -4.01
C ILE A 48 8.88 -1.19 -3.60
N GLU A 49 9.20 -1.60 -2.37
CA GLU A 49 8.88 -2.93 -1.83
C GLU A 49 7.36 -3.18 -1.80
N ARG A 50 6.57 -2.19 -1.38
CA ARG A 50 5.10 -2.30 -1.41
C ARG A 50 4.55 -2.49 -2.82
N ILE A 51 5.14 -1.85 -3.83
CA ILE A 51 4.75 -2.07 -5.22
C ILE A 51 5.26 -3.42 -5.72
N GLY A 52 6.47 -3.83 -5.33
CA GLY A 52 7.01 -5.16 -5.59
C GLY A 52 6.08 -6.28 -5.11
N ALA A 53 5.63 -6.22 -3.85
CA ALA A 53 4.67 -7.18 -3.31
C ALA A 53 3.35 -7.23 -4.10
N ARG A 54 2.90 -6.09 -4.65
CA ARG A 54 1.71 -6.03 -5.50
C ARG A 54 1.96 -6.57 -6.92
N VAL A 55 3.18 -6.43 -7.44
CA VAL A 55 3.63 -7.08 -8.68
C VAL A 55 3.59 -8.60 -8.49
N ASP A 56 4.14 -9.10 -7.39
CA ASP A 56 4.15 -10.53 -7.07
C ASP A 56 2.72 -11.09 -6.91
N ALA A 57 1.84 -10.34 -6.23
CA ALA A 57 0.43 -10.72 -6.11
C ALA A 57 -0.30 -10.76 -7.47
N ALA A 58 -0.04 -9.78 -8.36
CA ALA A 58 -0.61 -9.78 -9.71
C ALA A 58 -0.08 -10.93 -10.56
N ALA A 59 1.23 -11.23 -10.46
CA ALA A 59 1.86 -12.37 -11.12
C ALA A 59 1.27 -13.71 -10.64
N ALA A 60 1.08 -13.87 -9.32
CA ALA A 60 0.44 -15.05 -8.75
C ALA A 60 -1.00 -15.20 -9.23
N LYS A 61 -1.77 -14.10 -9.32
CA LYS A 61 -3.14 -14.11 -9.85
C LYS A 61 -3.16 -14.57 -11.32
N TYR A 62 -2.23 -14.08 -12.13
CA TYR A 62 -2.09 -14.51 -13.52
C TYR A 62 -1.77 -16.01 -13.62
N ARG A 63 -0.77 -16.50 -12.87
CA ARG A 63 -0.39 -17.91 -12.88
C ARG A 63 -1.56 -18.83 -12.50
N ARG A 64 -2.28 -18.49 -11.41
CA ARG A 64 -3.48 -19.24 -10.97
C ARG A 64 -4.60 -19.22 -12.00
N ALA A 65 -4.87 -18.07 -12.62
CA ALA A 65 -5.90 -17.95 -13.65
C ALA A 65 -5.53 -18.76 -14.90
N ARG A 66 -4.26 -18.74 -15.29
CA ARG A 66 -3.72 -19.51 -16.42
C ARG A 66 -3.77 -21.02 -16.16
N GLU A 67 -3.38 -21.48 -14.98
CA GLU A 67 -3.49 -22.90 -14.59
C GLU A 67 -4.93 -23.40 -14.71
N ALA A 68 -5.90 -22.64 -14.19
CA ALA A 68 -7.31 -22.96 -14.33
C ALA A 68 -7.79 -22.93 -15.79
N LEU A 69 -7.31 -21.97 -16.59
CA LEU A 69 -7.66 -21.89 -18.02
C LEU A 69 -7.13 -23.11 -18.79
N ILE A 70 -5.91 -23.53 -18.51
CA ILE A 70 -5.30 -24.74 -19.09
C ILE A 70 -6.08 -25.99 -18.70
N ALA A 71 -6.51 -26.11 -17.43
CA ALA A 71 -7.33 -27.23 -16.98
C ALA A 71 -8.69 -27.31 -17.71
N LEU A 72 -9.26 -26.17 -18.11
CA LEU A 72 -10.57 -26.11 -18.77
C LEU A 72 -10.52 -26.29 -20.30
N ARG A 73 -9.47 -25.82 -20.98
CA ARG A 73 -9.39 -25.79 -22.45
C ARG A 73 -8.24 -26.58 -23.06
N GLY A 74 -7.32 -27.09 -22.23
CA GLY A 74 -6.06 -27.67 -22.68
C GLY A 74 -5.02 -26.60 -23.03
N ARG A 75 -3.74 -27.00 -22.98
CA ARG A 75 -2.59 -26.11 -23.14
C ARG A 75 -2.55 -25.43 -24.52
N GLU A 76 -2.94 -26.14 -25.57
CA GLU A 76 -2.80 -25.68 -26.96
C GLU A 76 -3.72 -24.53 -27.31
N ARG A 77 -4.94 -24.52 -26.75
CA ARG A 77 -5.90 -23.42 -26.93
C ARG A 77 -5.59 -22.19 -26.08
N CYS A 78 -4.56 -22.26 -25.23
CA CYS A 78 -4.13 -21.18 -24.34
C CYS A 78 -2.85 -20.48 -24.80
N ALA A 79 -2.46 -20.62 -26.07
CA ALA A 79 -1.25 -20.00 -26.63
C ALA A 79 -1.21 -18.48 -26.45
N ALA A 80 -2.37 -17.81 -26.47
CA ALA A 80 -2.52 -16.37 -26.21
C ALA A 80 -2.20 -15.94 -24.77
N PHE A 81 -1.93 -16.88 -23.86
CA PHE A 81 -1.51 -16.60 -22.48
C PHE A 81 -0.21 -17.34 -22.17
N PRO A 82 0.96 -16.81 -22.59
CA PRO A 82 2.26 -17.41 -22.32
C PRO A 82 2.56 -17.60 -20.83
N GLU A 83 3.50 -18.50 -20.54
CA GLU A 83 3.94 -18.73 -19.16
C GLU A 83 4.74 -17.54 -18.64
N LEU A 84 4.36 -17.04 -17.46
CA LEU A 84 5.00 -15.88 -16.83
C LEU A 84 6.21 -16.31 -16.00
N LYS A 85 7.41 -16.10 -16.54
CA LYS A 85 8.67 -16.40 -15.87
C LYS A 85 9.11 -15.23 -14.98
N ALA A 86 9.95 -15.52 -13.98
CA ALA A 86 10.52 -14.47 -13.12
C ALA A 86 11.34 -13.44 -13.93
N ALA A 87 12.00 -13.89 -15.01
CA ALA A 87 12.75 -13.01 -15.91
C ALA A 87 11.87 -11.98 -16.63
N ASP A 88 10.59 -12.28 -16.86
CA ASP A 88 9.67 -11.38 -17.56
C ASP A 88 9.22 -10.19 -16.69
N ILE A 89 9.36 -10.33 -15.36
CA ILE A 89 8.92 -9.38 -14.33
C ILE A 89 10.10 -8.50 -13.88
N GLN A 90 11.34 -8.94 -14.08
CA GLN A 90 12.52 -8.18 -13.67
C GLN A 90 12.71 -6.92 -14.52
N LEU A 91 12.87 -5.78 -13.86
CA LEU A 91 13.18 -4.52 -14.52
C LEU A 91 14.70 -4.38 -14.72
N ASP A 92 15.10 -3.86 -15.88
CA ASP A 92 16.52 -3.66 -16.21
C ASP A 92 17.23 -2.73 -15.22
N GLU A 93 16.52 -1.70 -14.72
CA GLU A 93 17.03 -0.77 -13.71
C GLU A 93 17.38 -1.46 -12.38
N GLU A 94 16.69 -2.54 -12.02
CA GLU A 94 17.01 -3.35 -10.84
C GLU A 94 18.26 -4.18 -11.07
N ARG A 95 18.38 -4.79 -12.26
CA ARG A 95 19.56 -5.57 -12.67
C ARG A 95 20.81 -4.72 -12.72
N GLU A 96 20.73 -3.52 -13.28
CA GLU A 96 21.86 -2.60 -13.36
C GLU A 96 22.27 -2.08 -11.98
N ALA A 97 21.31 -1.76 -11.11
CA ALA A 97 21.60 -1.33 -9.74
C ALA A 97 22.30 -2.45 -8.94
N ASP A 98 21.79 -3.68 -9.03
CA ASP A 98 22.38 -4.86 -8.39
C ASP A 98 23.78 -5.16 -8.93
N ALA A 99 23.98 -5.07 -10.25
CA ALA A 99 25.30 -5.25 -10.86
C ALA A 99 26.31 -4.19 -10.39
N ARG A 100 25.90 -2.92 -10.30
CA ARG A 100 26.75 -1.84 -9.77
C ARG A 100 27.07 -2.04 -8.29
N ALA A 101 26.08 -2.46 -7.48
CA ALA A 101 26.26 -2.75 -6.06
C ALA A 101 27.23 -3.93 -5.84
N ARG A 102 27.07 -5.02 -6.60
CA ARG A 102 27.98 -6.19 -6.58
C ARG A 102 29.41 -5.82 -6.96
N LYS A 103 29.61 -5.04 -8.03
CA LYS A 103 30.95 -4.54 -8.42
C LYS A 103 31.59 -3.70 -7.32
N LYS A 104 30.82 -2.83 -6.66
CA LYS A 104 31.33 -1.99 -5.56
C LYS A 104 31.73 -2.82 -4.34
N LEU A 105 30.96 -3.84 -3.99
CA LEU A 105 31.28 -4.78 -2.90
C LEU A 105 32.53 -5.62 -3.24
N GLY A 106 32.67 -6.08 -4.47
CA GLY A 106 33.85 -6.81 -4.95
C GLY A 106 35.15 -6.00 -4.85
N ASN A 107 35.08 -4.68 -5.12
CA ASN A 107 36.24 -3.78 -5.01
C ASN A 107 36.65 -3.48 -3.56
N ILE A 108 35.74 -3.58 -2.59
CA ILE A 108 36.04 -3.33 -1.16
C ILE A 108 36.63 -4.60 -0.50
N GLY A 109 36.27 -5.79 -0.98
CA GLY A 109 36.65 -7.07 -0.36
C GLY A 109 38.05 -7.60 -0.66
N GLY A 110 38.86 -6.93 -1.49
CA GLY A 110 40.30 -7.23 -1.69
C GLY A 110 40.67 -8.67 -2.12
N LYS A 111 39.70 -9.52 -2.45
CA LYS A 111 39.92 -10.91 -2.86
C LYS A 111 39.09 -11.22 -4.10
N SER A 112 39.78 -11.20 -5.23
CA SER A 112 39.38 -11.94 -6.43
C SER A 112 39.32 -13.44 -6.07
N SER A 113 38.16 -13.89 -5.57
CA SER A 113 37.88 -15.31 -5.41
C SER A 113 36.98 -15.76 -6.57
N ARG A 114 37.67 -16.24 -7.61
CA ARG A 114 37.36 -17.37 -8.48
C ARG A 114 35.88 -17.80 -8.56
N ARG A 115 35.36 -17.66 -9.78
CA ARG A 115 34.09 -18.18 -10.36
C ARG A 115 32.81 -17.54 -9.83
N GLU A 116 32.39 -16.48 -10.51
CA GLU A 116 30.97 -16.29 -10.77
C GLU A 116 30.79 -16.22 -12.28
N ARG A 117 29.96 -17.12 -12.82
CA ARG A 117 29.60 -17.17 -14.24
C ARG A 117 29.25 -15.75 -14.68
N GLU A 118 29.97 -15.24 -15.67
CA GLU A 118 29.49 -14.12 -16.48
C GLU A 118 28.15 -14.54 -17.09
N GLY A 119 27.05 -14.24 -16.40
CA GLY A 119 25.78 -14.04 -17.08
C GLY A 119 26.05 -12.91 -18.07
N PRO A 120 25.71 -13.07 -19.36
CA PRO A 120 26.19 -12.18 -20.40
C PRO A 120 25.87 -10.75 -20.00
N ALA A 121 26.92 -9.94 -19.86
CA ALA A 121 26.81 -8.50 -19.91
C ALA A 121 26.36 -8.17 -21.33
N LEU A 122 25.05 -8.28 -21.56
CA LEU A 122 24.40 -7.81 -22.77
C LEU A 122 24.57 -6.30 -22.77
N SER A 123 25.66 -5.89 -23.42
CA SER A 123 25.86 -4.55 -23.93
C SER A 123 24.56 -4.15 -24.63
N SER A 124 23.91 -3.11 -24.11
CA SER A 124 23.14 -2.04 -24.78
C SER A 124 22.36 -2.28 -26.09
N ARG A 125 22.28 -3.46 -26.70
CA ARG A 125 21.97 -3.62 -28.13
C ARG A 125 20.83 -4.57 -28.45
N GLU A 126 20.21 -5.20 -27.47
CA GLU A 126 18.93 -5.87 -27.68
C GLU A 126 18.18 -5.87 -26.34
N ARG A 127 17.56 -4.72 -26.06
CA ARG A 127 16.58 -4.57 -24.96
C ARG A 127 15.34 -5.37 -25.34
N HIS A 128 15.39 -6.69 -25.17
CA HIS A 128 14.26 -7.58 -25.39
C HIS A 128 13.18 -7.25 -24.36
N LEU A 129 12.23 -6.39 -24.76
CA LEU A 129 11.00 -6.17 -24.00
C LEU A 129 10.33 -7.53 -23.82
N SER A 130 10.11 -7.94 -22.56
CA SER A 130 9.42 -9.20 -22.27
C SER A 130 8.07 -9.25 -23.01
N TRP A 131 7.61 -10.46 -23.36
CA TRP A 131 6.38 -10.67 -24.13
C TRP A 131 5.16 -9.96 -23.53
N ILE A 132 5.20 -9.71 -22.22
CA ILE A 132 4.23 -8.91 -21.48
C ILE A 132 4.03 -7.54 -22.13
N TRP A 133 5.03 -6.94 -22.77
CA TRP A 133 4.95 -5.60 -23.37
C TRP A 133 4.67 -5.61 -24.88
N THR A 134 4.82 -6.75 -25.54
CA THR A 134 4.78 -6.84 -27.02
C THR A 134 3.38 -7.09 -27.57
N GLU A 135 2.47 -7.69 -26.79
CA GLU A 135 1.09 -7.95 -27.22
C GLU A 135 0.14 -6.72 -27.11
N GLY A 136 0.60 -5.63 -26.49
CA GLY A 136 -0.27 -4.50 -26.08
C GLY A 136 -0.18 -3.23 -26.94
N GLY A 137 0.68 -3.20 -27.96
CA GLY A 137 1.02 -1.99 -28.70
C GLY A 137 2.51 -1.67 -28.56
N GLY A 138 3.09 -1.12 -29.62
CA GLY A 138 4.53 -0.88 -29.72
C GLY A 138 5.08 0.12 -28.68
N PRO A 139 6.36 0.52 -28.81
CA PRO A 139 7.06 1.36 -27.84
C PRO A 139 6.30 2.65 -27.44
N ALA A 140 5.58 3.27 -28.39
CA ALA A 140 4.79 4.48 -28.14
C ALA A 140 3.61 4.26 -27.18
N GLN A 141 2.92 3.11 -27.29
CA GLN A 141 1.81 2.76 -26.39
C GLN A 141 2.35 2.50 -24.98
N ASN A 142 3.50 1.83 -24.87
CA ASN A 142 4.16 1.55 -23.59
C ASN A 142 4.56 2.84 -22.84
N GLU A 143 4.91 3.93 -23.55
CA GLU A 143 5.20 5.23 -22.93
C GLU A 143 3.93 5.91 -22.41
N GLN A 144 2.84 5.87 -23.17
CA GLN A 144 1.55 6.39 -22.72
C GLN A 144 1.03 5.61 -21.50
N ASP A 145 1.12 4.29 -21.53
CA ASP A 145 0.75 3.39 -20.44
C ASP A 145 1.62 3.63 -19.20
N LEU A 146 2.91 3.93 -19.38
CA LEU A 146 3.80 4.38 -18.32
C LEU A 146 3.28 5.68 -17.70
N HIS A 147 3.03 6.72 -18.51
CA HIS A 147 2.52 7.99 -18.00
C HIS A 147 1.19 7.84 -17.27
N GLU A 148 0.28 7.03 -17.80
CA GLU A 148 -1.01 6.76 -17.17
C GLU A 148 -0.85 6.02 -15.83
N SER A 149 0.03 5.01 -15.77
CA SER A 149 0.33 4.31 -14.52
C SER A 149 0.87 5.25 -13.43
N VAL A 150 1.70 6.22 -13.82
CA VAL A 150 2.25 7.23 -12.92
C VAL A 150 1.16 8.21 -12.47
N ARG A 151 0.28 8.66 -13.38
CA ARG A 151 -0.87 9.52 -13.04
C ARG A 151 -1.80 8.85 -12.04
N VAL A 152 -2.08 7.56 -12.22
CA VAL A 152 -2.92 6.79 -11.31
C VAL A 152 -2.28 6.68 -9.93
N GLU A 153 -0.99 6.34 -9.84
CA GLU A 153 -0.31 6.24 -8.55
C GLU A 153 -0.17 7.60 -7.86
N TRP A 154 0.10 8.67 -8.63
CA TRP A 154 0.12 10.04 -8.13
C TRP A 154 -1.25 10.47 -7.58
N SER A 155 -2.33 10.22 -8.33
CA SER A 155 -3.70 10.56 -7.91
C SER A 155 -4.08 9.82 -6.62
N LYS A 156 -3.72 8.54 -6.51
CA LYS A 156 -3.91 7.77 -5.26
C LYS A 156 -3.09 8.32 -4.10
N ALA A 157 -1.85 8.75 -4.36
CA ALA A 157 -0.98 9.34 -3.33
C ALA A 157 -1.51 10.70 -2.86
N LYS A 158 -1.96 11.54 -3.80
CA LYS A 158 -2.61 12.83 -3.52
C LYS A 158 -3.86 12.62 -2.67
N ALA A 159 -4.77 11.73 -3.08
CA ALA A 159 -5.98 11.41 -2.32
C ALA A 159 -5.69 10.93 -0.88
N ARG A 160 -4.64 10.10 -0.69
CA ARG A 160 -4.20 9.70 0.65
C ARG A 160 -3.68 10.87 1.47
N LYS A 161 -2.91 11.77 0.86
CA LYS A 161 -2.41 12.97 1.53
C LYS A 161 -3.55 13.93 1.89
N ASP A 162 -4.52 14.11 0.99
CA ASP A 162 -5.66 15.00 1.23
C ASP A 162 -6.55 14.44 2.34
N ARG A 163 -6.86 13.13 2.31
CA ARG A 163 -7.55 12.45 3.41
C ARG A 163 -6.79 12.55 4.73
N TRP A 164 -5.47 12.38 4.74
CA TRP A 164 -4.68 12.54 5.95
C TRP A 164 -4.78 13.94 6.53
N VAL A 165 -4.79 14.97 5.67
CA VAL A 165 -5.00 16.36 6.12
C VAL A 165 -6.39 16.53 6.75
N GLU A 166 -7.43 15.97 6.11
CA GLU A 166 -8.79 15.96 6.66
C GLU A 166 -8.85 15.21 8.00
N GLU A 167 -8.25 14.02 8.10
CA GLU A 167 -8.22 13.21 9.33
C GLU A 167 -7.55 13.96 10.48
N VAL A 168 -6.46 14.69 10.23
CA VAL A 168 -5.81 15.52 11.25
C VAL A 168 -6.73 16.67 11.72
N GLN A 169 -7.46 17.29 10.79
CA GLN A 169 -8.43 18.34 11.15
C GLN A 169 -9.59 17.75 11.95
N LEU A 170 -10.16 16.62 11.50
CA LEU A 170 -11.23 15.91 12.19
C LEU A 170 -10.81 15.45 13.57
N LEU A 171 -9.60 14.90 13.73
CA LEU A 171 -9.08 14.46 15.02
C LEU A 171 -9.01 15.63 16.02
N ARG A 172 -8.53 16.80 15.58
CA ARG A 172 -8.49 18.01 16.42
C ARG A 172 -9.89 18.46 16.83
N GLU A 173 -10.86 18.43 15.92
CA GLU A 173 -12.24 18.76 16.24
C GLU A 173 -12.88 17.71 17.16
N GLU A 174 -12.56 16.44 16.97
CA GLU A 174 -13.05 15.35 17.83
C GLU A 174 -12.50 15.49 19.25
N MET A 175 -11.21 15.83 19.41
CA MET A 175 -10.63 16.14 20.73
C MET A 175 -11.42 17.26 21.44
N LYS A 176 -11.75 18.34 20.72
CA LYS A 176 -12.58 19.44 21.27
C LYS A 176 -14.00 18.98 21.60
N ARG A 177 -14.61 18.14 20.75
CA ARG A 177 -15.97 17.61 20.96
C ARG A 177 -16.02 16.69 22.18
N VAL A 178 -15.01 15.85 22.38
CA VAL A 178 -14.90 14.98 23.56
C VAL A 178 -14.84 15.82 24.83
N LEU A 179 -14.02 16.87 24.87
CA LEU A 179 -13.99 17.80 26.02
C LEU A 179 -15.35 18.45 26.31
N ARG A 180 -16.03 18.92 25.25
CA ARG A 180 -17.37 19.53 25.37
C ARG A 180 -18.41 18.53 25.84
N PHE A 181 -18.36 17.30 25.32
CA PHE A 181 -19.23 16.21 25.70
C PHE A 181 -19.03 15.82 27.17
N LEU A 182 -17.78 15.68 27.61
CA LEU A 182 -17.47 15.38 29.02
C LEU A 182 -18.01 16.48 29.94
N ARG A 183 -17.82 17.75 29.59
CA ARG A 183 -18.41 18.88 30.34
C ARG A 183 -19.92 18.78 30.43
N TRP A 184 -20.59 18.59 29.30
CA TRP A 184 -22.04 18.43 29.26
C TRP A 184 -22.50 17.24 30.09
N ARG A 185 -21.78 16.11 30.02
CA ARG A 185 -22.11 14.88 30.74
C ARG A 185 -21.94 15.01 32.25
N THR A 186 -20.90 15.72 32.72
CA THR A 186 -20.74 16.07 34.13
C THR A 186 -21.95 16.89 34.61
N LEU A 187 -22.31 17.96 33.90
CA LEU A 187 -23.48 18.80 34.25
C LEU A 187 -24.80 18.01 34.22
N TRP A 188 -24.93 17.08 33.28
CA TRP A 188 -26.10 16.23 33.16
C TRP A 188 -26.24 15.26 34.35
N TRP A 189 -25.13 14.69 34.84
CA TRP A 189 -25.13 13.89 36.05
C TRP A 189 -25.41 14.73 37.31
N GLU A 190 -24.88 15.95 37.39
CA GLU A 190 -25.19 16.88 38.48
C GLU A 190 -26.68 17.24 38.52
N THR A 191 -27.29 17.51 37.36
CA THR A 191 -28.72 17.81 37.25
C THR A 191 -29.61 16.64 37.67
N ARG A 192 -29.11 15.40 37.57
CA ARG A 192 -29.84 14.19 37.99
C ARG A 192 -29.84 13.96 39.49
N ARG A 193 -28.97 14.63 40.25
CA ARG A 193 -29.00 14.58 41.72
C ARG A 193 -30.33 15.17 42.21
N GLY A 194 -31.05 14.42 43.03
CA GLY A 194 -32.34 14.83 43.58
C GLY A 194 -33.48 14.96 42.56
N ALA A 195 -33.28 14.51 41.30
CA ALA A 195 -34.28 14.57 40.24
C ALA A 195 -35.30 13.42 40.31
N ARG A 196 -34.92 12.26 40.86
CA ARG A 196 -35.83 11.13 41.11
C ARG A 196 -36.28 11.12 42.57
N ARG A 197 -37.32 11.90 42.86
CA ARG A 197 -37.95 11.97 44.19
C ARG A 197 -39.06 10.95 44.39
N ASP A 198 -39.44 10.24 43.33
CA ASP A 198 -40.56 9.28 43.32
C ASP A 198 -40.25 7.98 44.10
N SER A 199 -38.98 7.74 44.44
CA SER A 199 -38.57 6.61 45.27
C SER A 199 -38.93 6.84 46.74
N THR A 200 -39.76 5.98 47.33
CA THR A 200 -40.34 6.12 48.68
C THR A 200 -39.34 5.94 49.83
N GLU A 201 -38.16 5.36 49.59
CA GLU A 201 -37.12 5.12 50.61
C GLU A 201 -35.93 6.09 50.49
N ARG A 202 -35.62 6.77 51.61
CA ARG A 202 -34.47 7.69 51.73
C ARG A 202 -33.13 7.02 51.39
N GLY A 203 -32.95 5.74 51.71
CA GLY A 203 -31.72 5.00 51.40
C GLY A 203 -31.48 4.85 49.89
N ILE A 204 -32.54 4.58 49.13
CA ILE A 204 -32.47 4.48 47.67
C ILE A 204 -32.18 5.85 47.06
N GLN A 205 -32.82 6.91 47.54
CA GLN A 205 -32.55 8.28 47.10
C GLN A 205 -31.08 8.69 47.33
N ALA A 206 -30.55 8.43 48.52
CA ALA A 206 -29.15 8.71 48.86
C ALA A 206 -28.17 7.92 47.99
N GLY A 207 -28.48 6.65 47.68
CA GLY A 207 -27.67 5.81 46.78
C GLY A 207 -27.65 6.32 45.34
N LEU A 208 -28.79 6.75 44.80
CA LEU A 208 -28.89 7.35 43.47
C LEU A 208 -28.11 8.67 43.37
N ASP A 209 -28.19 9.50 44.40
CA ASP A 209 -27.45 10.76 44.48
C ASP A 209 -25.95 10.55 44.59
N ALA A 210 -25.52 9.59 45.42
CA ALA A 210 -24.12 9.20 45.53
C ALA A 210 -23.57 8.63 44.22
N TYR A 211 -24.35 7.81 43.52
CA TYR A 211 -23.97 7.28 42.21
C TYR A 211 -23.85 8.38 41.15
N ALA A 212 -24.83 9.29 41.07
CA ALA A 212 -24.78 10.41 40.15
C ALA A 212 -23.59 11.34 40.43
N ALA A 213 -23.29 11.61 41.71
CA ALA A 213 -22.11 12.39 42.11
C ALA A 213 -20.80 11.70 41.73
N ARG A 214 -20.70 10.38 41.95
CA ARG A 214 -19.55 9.59 41.52
C ARG A 214 -19.36 9.63 40.00
N GLN A 215 -20.43 9.46 39.23
CA GLN A 215 -20.38 9.52 37.77
C GLN A 215 -19.96 10.90 37.25
N ALA A 216 -20.43 11.98 37.88
CA ALA A 216 -20.00 13.33 37.56
C ALA A 216 -18.51 13.55 37.83
N ALA A 217 -18.00 13.01 38.95
CA ALA A 217 -16.59 13.08 39.32
C ALA A 217 -15.71 12.29 38.34
N GLU A 218 -16.08 11.06 38.00
CA GLU A 218 -15.35 10.23 37.01
C GLU A 218 -15.27 10.92 35.64
N THR A 219 -16.36 11.55 35.18
CA THR A 219 -16.36 12.25 33.88
C THR A 219 -15.61 13.58 33.91
N ALA A 220 -15.57 14.26 35.05
CA ALA A 220 -14.73 15.44 35.25
C ALA A 220 -13.25 15.08 35.30
N ASP A 221 -12.90 13.96 35.96
CA ASP A 221 -11.52 13.48 36.06
C ASP A 221 -10.97 13.10 34.69
N MET A 222 -11.75 12.40 33.85
CA MET A 222 -11.38 12.10 32.45
C MET A 222 -11.11 13.35 31.59
N ARG A 223 -11.67 14.51 31.94
CA ARG A 223 -11.46 15.77 31.22
C ARG A 223 -10.14 16.46 31.62
N SER A 224 -9.74 16.33 32.88
CA SER A 224 -8.63 17.10 33.48
C SER A 224 -7.26 16.96 32.77
N PRO A 225 -6.86 15.79 32.22
CA PRO A 225 -5.58 15.65 31.53
C PRO A 225 -5.60 16.22 30.11
N CYS A 226 -6.79 16.37 29.53
CA CYS A 226 -6.98 16.75 28.13
C CYS A 226 -7.04 18.27 27.90
N GLU A 227 -7.01 19.09 28.95
CA GLU A 227 -7.00 20.56 28.89
C GLU A 227 -5.60 21.19 29.00
N LYS A 228 -4.56 20.39 29.29
CA LYS A 228 -3.16 20.81 29.32
C LYS A 228 -2.52 20.71 27.94
#